data_AF-A0A386C7Y5-F1
#
_entry.id   AF-A0A386C7Y5-F1
#
_cell.length_a   1.000
_cell.length_b   1.000
_cell.length_c   1.000
_cell.angle_alpha   90.00
_cell.angle_beta   90.00
_cell.angle_gamma   90.00
#
_symmetry.space_group_name_H-M   'P 1'
#
loop_
_entity.id
_entity.type
_entity.pdbx_description
1 polymer ?
#
loop_
_entity_poly.entity_id
_entity_poly.type
_entity_poly.pdbx_seq_one_letter_code
_entity_poly.pdbx_strand_id
1 'polypeptide(L)' 'MACSDAEELIEVATSLHGQLTATVHAAADDEALIHQLLPLLRERAGRILFSGFPTGVEVG' A
#
# COMPACT_ATOMS: atom_id res chain seq x y z
N MET A 1 3.28 -12.61 -8.78
CA MET A 1 3.29 -11.54 -9.77
C MET A 1 4.18 -10.46 -9.22
N ALA A 2 5.20 -10.03 -9.97
CA ALA A 2 6.09 -8.95 -9.57
C ALA A 2 5.77 -7.74 -10.46
N CYS A 3 5.75 -6.55 -9.88
CA CYS A 3 5.69 -5.30 -10.63
C CYS A 3 7.13 -4.82 -10.85
N SER A 4 7.40 -4.28 -12.03
CA SER A 4 8.72 -3.79 -12.45
C SER A 4 9.05 -2.46 -11.78
N ASP A 5 8.02 -1.68 -11.46
CA ASP A 5 8.12 -0.35 -10.86
C ASP A 5 6.82 0.04 -10.14
N ALA A 6 6.82 1.26 -9.58
CA ALA A 6 5.71 1.82 -8.84
C ALA A 6 4.49 2.15 -9.72
N GLU A 7 4.70 2.52 -10.99
CA GLU A 7 3.59 2.83 -11.91
C GLU A 7 2.81 1.56 -12.24
N GLU A 8 3.51 0.46 -12.54
CA GLU A 8 2.89 -0.85 -12.75
C GLU A 8 2.11 -1.30 -11.49
N LEU A 9 2.65 -1.06 -10.30
CA LEU A 9 1.95 -1.38 -9.04
C LEU A 9 0.64 -0.59 -8.90
N ILE A 10 0.62 0.69 -9.29
CA ILE A 10 -0.57 1.55 -9.27
C ILE A 10 -1.62 1.06 -10.28
N GLU A 11 -1.19 0.68 -11.49
CA GLU A 11 -2.09 0.11 -12.50
C GLU A 11 -2.73 -1.19 -12.01
N VAL A 12 -1.92 -2.08 -11.44
CA VAL A 12 -2.41 -3.33 -10.84
C VAL A 12 -3.41 -3.03 -9.74
N ALA A 13 -3.09 -2.12 -8.80
CA ALA A 13 -3.99 -1.74 -7.71
C ALA A 13 -5.33 -1.18 -8.23
N THR A 14 -5.30 -0.41 -9.32
CA THR A 14 -6.49 0.16 -9.97
C THR A 14 -7.36 -0.92 -10.62
N SER A 15 -6.74 -1.98 -11.14
CA SER A 15 -7.44 -3.11 -11.77
C SER A 15 -8.08 -4.09 -10.77
N LEU A 16 -7.77 -3.96 -9.47
CA LEU A 16 -8.28 -4.88 -8.46
C LEU A 16 -9.81 -4.80 -8.34
N HIS A 17 -10.45 -5.95 -8.37
CA HIS A 17 -11.87 -6.09 -8.00
C HIS A 17 -12.03 -6.04 -6.48
N GLY A 18 -13.26 -5.97 -5.99
CA GLY A 18 -13.55 -5.92 -4.55
C GLY A 18 -12.86 -7.03 -3.74
N GLN A 19 -12.10 -6.65 -2.72
CA GLN A 19 -11.36 -7.51 -1.80
C GLN A 19 -11.90 -7.37 -0.37
N LEU A 20 -11.79 -8.44 0.42
CA LEU A 20 -12.07 -8.38 1.86
C LEU A 20 -10.97 -7.61 2.60
N THR A 21 -9.72 -7.84 2.19
CA THR A 21 -8.55 -7.24 2.83
C THR A 21 -7.48 -6.84 1.82
N ALA A 22 -6.78 -5.74 2.09
CA ALA A 22 -5.50 -5.40 1.49
C ALA A 22 -4.45 -5.23 2.60
N THR A 23 -3.22 -5.70 2.37
CA THR A 23 -2.11 -5.49 3.31
C THR A 23 -1.03 -4.71 2.61
N VAL A 24 -0.61 -3.59 3.21
CA VAL A 24 0.49 -2.76 2.72
C VAL A 24 1.70 -2.98 3.62
N HIS A 25 2.81 -3.29 2.97
CA HIS A 25 4.11 -3.40 3.58
C HIS A 25 5.04 -2.46 2.84
N ALA A 26 5.63 -1.52 3.58
CA ALA A 26 6.37 -0.40 3.02
C ALA A 26 7.45 0.05 4.01
N ALA A 27 8.52 0.64 3.47
CA ALA A 27 9.59 1.28 4.20
C ALA A 27 9.29 2.77 4.43
N ALA A 28 10.15 3.45 5.19
CA ALA A 28 9.93 4.87 5.55
C ALA A 28 10.03 5.82 4.34
N ASP A 29 10.79 5.44 3.31
CA ASP A 29 10.97 6.20 2.08
C ASP A 29 9.87 5.99 1.03
N ASP A 30 8.91 5.07 1.28
CA ASP A 30 7.78 4.79 0.40
C ASP A 30 6.58 5.75 0.59
N GLU A 31 6.71 6.79 1.41
CA GLU A 31 5.61 7.70 1.78
C GLU A 31 4.83 8.20 0.56
N ALA A 32 5.53 8.64 -0.48
CA ALA A 32 4.93 9.14 -1.71
C ALA A 32 4.12 8.07 -2.47
N LEU A 33 4.56 6.81 -2.44
CA LEU A 33 3.87 5.68 -3.07
C LEU A 33 2.66 5.24 -2.23
N ILE A 34 2.80 5.24 -0.91
CA ILE A 34 1.71 4.95 0.03
C ILE A 34 0.56 5.95 -0.15
N HIS A 35 0.87 7.25 -0.30
CA HIS A 35 -0.13 8.28 -0.55
C HIS A 35 -0.94 8.06 -1.84
N GLN A 36 -0.33 7.45 -2.85
CA GLN A 36 -0.99 7.10 -4.11
C GLN A 36 -1.79 5.80 -4.01
N LEU A 37 -1.28 4.79 -3.29
CA LEU A 37 -1.93 3.48 -3.17
C LEU A 37 -3.13 3.46 -2.21
N LEU A 38 -3.05 4.17 -1.08
CA LEU A 38 -4.07 4.10 -0.03
C LEU A 38 -5.48 4.44 -0.52
N PRO A 39 -5.71 5.50 -1.32
CA PRO A 39 -7.04 5.80 -1.87
C PRO A 39 -7.58 4.66 -2.74
N LEU A 40 -6.73 4.09 -3.62
CA LEU A 40 -7.11 2.99 -4.49
C LEU A 40 -7.52 1.76 -3.67
N LEU A 41 -6.69 1.38 -2.70
CA LEU A 41 -6.97 0.22 -1.84
C LEU A 41 -8.22 0.43 -0.97
N ARG A 42 -8.54 1.67 -0.58
CA ARG A 42 -9.76 1.98 0.19
C ARG A 42 -11.04 1.76 -0.62
N GLU A 43 -10.99 2.06 -1.92
CA GLU A 43 -12.13 1.80 -2.81
C GLU A 43 -12.29 0.30 -3.10
N ARG A 44 -11.17 -0.45 -3.10
CA ARG A 44 -11.18 -1.87 -3.47
C ARG A 44 -11.27 -2.83 -2.30
N ALA A 45 -10.88 -2.45 -1.08
CA ALA A 45 -10.81 -3.36 0.06
C ALA A 45 -11.62 -2.90 1.28
N GLY A 46 -12.35 -3.83 1.89
CA GLY A 46 -13.13 -3.55 3.11
C GLY A 46 -12.28 -3.30 4.37
N ARG A 47 -11.06 -3.83 4.41
CA ARG A 47 -10.12 -3.62 5.52
C ARG A 47 -8.68 -3.52 5.01
N ILE A 48 -7.97 -2.47 5.39
CA ILE A 48 -6.56 -2.29 5.06
C ILE A 48 -5.72 -2.55 6.32
N LEU A 49 -4.72 -3.41 6.19
CA LEU A 49 -3.71 -3.69 7.21
C LEU A 49 -2.41 -3.02 6.79
N PHE A 50 -1.78 -2.29 7.70
CA PHE A 50 -0.46 -1.71 7.47
C PHE A 50 0.54 -2.41 8.36
N SER A 51 1.56 -3.04 7.78
CA SER A 51 2.58 -3.78 8.51
C SER A 51 3.96 -3.20 8.23
N GLY A 52 4.09 -1.87 8.28
CA GLY A 52 5.38 -1.19 8.10
C GLY A 52 6.46 -1.72 9.05
N PHE A 53 7.72 -1.73 8.61
CA PHE A 53 8.85 -1.98 9.51
C PHE A 53 9.14 -0.72 10.33
N PRO A 54 9.20 -0.80 11.67
CA PRO A 54 9.49 0.35 12.50
C PRO A 54 11.02 0.58 12.50
N THR A 55 11.55 1.33 11.53
CA THR A 55 12.85 1.98 11.72
C THR A 55 12.62 3.40 12.17
N GLY A 56 12.13 3.54 13.39
CA GLY A 56 11.80 4.80 14.03
C GLY A 56 11.20 4.56 15.39
N VAL A 57 12.07 4.32 16.38
CA VAL A 57 11.69 4.34 17.80
C VAL A 57 11.22 5.77 18.10
N GLU A 58 9.91 5.98 18.27
CA GLU A 58 9.42 7.21 18.92
C GLU A 58 9.71 7.10 20.42
N VAL A 59 10.70 7.87 20.88
CA VAL A 59 10.78 8.33 22.26
C VAL A 59 10.16 9.73 22.32
N GLY A 60 8.89 9.78 22.70
CA GLY A 60 8.14 11.00 23.03
C GLY A 60 7.38 10.81 24.33
#